data_AF-A0A150KBI0-F1
#
_entry.id   AF-A0A150KBI0-F1
#
_cell.length_a   1.000
_cell.length_b   1.000
_cell.length_c   1.000
_cell.angle_alpha   90.00
_cell.angle_beta   90.00
_cell.angle_gamma   90.00
#
_symmetry.space_group_name_H-M   'P 1'
#
loop_
_entity.id
_entity.type
_entity.pdbx_description
1 polymer ?
#
loop_
_entity_poly.entity_id
_entity_poly.type
_entity_poly.pdbx_seq_one_letter_code
_entity_poly.pdbx_strand_id
1 'polypeptide(L)'
;MRFVLLFCLVTGLSFSALHAQAKEISDKEMYKKRMELYQHMEAFTQIPWYNLAAIDQYERSIRFVRSDLPKPAGLISIYFPPEKWSGLANPNHNDTHPLSIAFFGGIGKDGNGDGKADRNDDLDVLFTLSEYLLRYGTDDDDFEIALWHYYKRDKAVQLITEKAKIYKTFGTIQLTDKAFPIPPGYNYSYRSTWGDRRGWGGRRIHEGTDIFADYGVPVRATCYGVIELKGWNKYGGWRIGIRDLNNSYHYFAHLSGYAKNLHVGQVVKPGMLIGSVGSTGYGPPGTSGKFPPHLHYGIYKDNGRSEWSFDPYPSLKRWELLEKQRK
;
A
#
# COMPACT_ATOMS: atom_id res chain seq x y z
N MET A 1 54.72 -35.48 -56.46
CA MET A 1 54.40 -34.45 -55.45
C MET A 1 52.88 -34.36 -55.30
N ARG A 2 52.32 -34.89 -54.20
CA ARG A 2 50.95 -34.64 -53.75
C ARG A 2 51.03 -34.43 -52.24
N PHE A 3 50.86 -33.18 -51.82
CA PHE A 3 50.81 -32.78 -50.42
C PHE A 3 49.43 -33.12 -49.85
N VAL A 4 49.40 -33.82 -48.71
CA VAL A 4 48.21 -34.07 -47.91
C VAL A 4 48.17 -32.98 -46.83
N LEU A 5 47.13 -32.13 -46.86
CA LEU A 5 46.87 -31.14 -45.81
C LEU A 5 46.21 -31.82 -44.60
N LEU A 6 46.86 -31.71 -43.44
CA LEU A 6 46.37 -32.16 -42.14
C LEU A 6 45.51 -31.04 -41.53
N PHE A 7 44.23 -31.29 -41.31
CA PHE A 7 43.31 -30.36 -40.62
C PHE A 7 43.42 -30.59 -39.11
N CYS A 8 44.05 -29.67 -38.38
CA CYS A 8 44.04 -29.66 -36.92
C CYS A 8 42.70 -29.10 -36.42
N LEU A 9 41.91 -29.96 -35.78
CA LEU A 9 40.67 -29.59 -35.09
C LEU A 9 41.03 -28.99 -33.71
N VAL A 10 40.94 -27.67 -33.58
CA VAL A 10 41.06 -26.99 -32.28
C VAL A 10 39.72 -27.11 -31.56
N THR A 11 39.64 -28.02 -30.58
CA THR A 11 38.48 -28.12 -29.68
C THR A 11 38.54 -26.98 -28.67
N GLY A 12 37.74 -25.93 -28.89
CA GLY A 12 37.50 -24.88 -27.90
C GLY A 12 36.71 -25.43 -26.71
N LEU A 13 37.30 -25.38 -25.52
CA LEU A 13 36.63 -25.60 -24.24
C LEU A 13 35.68 -24.42 -23.99
N SER A 14 34.39 -24.64 -24.22
CA SER A 14 33.34 -23.71 -23.82
C SER A 14 33.21 -23.71 -22.30
N PHE A 15 33.71 -22.66 -21.65
CA PHE A 15 33.41 -22.37 -20.25
C PHE A 15 31.92 -21.98 -20.16
N SER A 16 31.05 -22.92 -19.81
CA SER A 16 29.68 -22.62 -19.42
C SER A 16 29.71 -22.02 -18.02
N ALA A 17 29.64 -20.69 -17.96
CA ALA A 17 29.37 -19.98 -16.71
C ALA A 17 27.99 -20.42 -16.19
N LEU A 18 27.97 -21.24 -15.13
CA LEU A 18 26.78 -21.47 -14.32
C LEU A 18 26.36 -20.12 -13.71
N HIS A 19 25.48 -19.41 -14.40
CA HIS A 19 24.66 -18.40 -13.74
C HIS A 19 23.69 -19.13 -12.83
N ALA A 20 23.99 -19.12 -11.53
CA ALA A 20 23.00 -19.45 -10.50
C ALA A 20 21.88 -18.40 -10.61
N GLN A 21 20.86 -18.71 -11.38
CA GLN A 21 19.67 -17.90 -11.50
C GLN A 21 18.90 -18.10 -10.18
N ALA A 22 19.09 -17.18 -9.23
CA ALA A 22 18.29 -17.14 -8.02
C ALA A 22 16.82 -17.21 -8.41
N LYS A 23 16.15 -18.30 -8.04
CA LYS A 23 14.76 -18.54 -8.41
C LYS A 23 13.91 -17.45 -7.77
N GLU A 24 13.35 -16.55 -8.59
CA GLU A 24 12.41 -15.54 -8.10
C GLU A 24 11.29 -16.25 -7.33
N ILE A 25 11.11 -15.88 -6.07
CA ILE A 25 10.07 -16.42 -5.21
C ILE A 25 8.72 -15.97 -5.77
N SER A 26 7.78 -16.90 -5.96
CA SER A 26 6.43 -16.52 -6.43
C SER A 26 5.72 -15.62 -5.41
N ASP A 27 4.84 -14.72 -5.87
CA ASP A 27 4.05 -13.85 -4.98
C ASP A 27 3.35 -14.63 -3.86
N LYS A 28 2.77 -15.79 -4.19
CA LYS A 28 2.08 -16.67 -3.24
C LYS A 28 3.03 -17.17 -2.15
N GLU A 29 4.24 -17.58 -2.53
CA GLU A 29 5.26 -18.03 -1.59
C GLU A 29 5.79 -16.88 -0.73
N MET A 30 5.97 -15.69 -1.30
CA MET A 30 6.35 -14.49 -0.56
C MET A 30 5.31 -14.13 0.52
N TYR A 31 4.01 -14.09 0.18
CA TYR A 31 2.95 -13.83 1.15
C TYR A 31 2.91 -14.90 2.24
N LYS A 32 3.11 -16.17 1.89
CA LYS A 32 3.17 -17.26 2.87
C LYS A 32 4.31 -17.03 3.86
N LYS A 33 5.53 -16.77 3.38
CA LYS A 33 6.71 -16.55 4.23
C LYS A 33 6.55 -15.32 5.14
N ARG A 34 6.00 -14.21 4.62
CA ARG A 34 5.68 -13.03 5.44
C ARG A 34 4.67 -13.34 6.54
N MET A 35 3.62 -14.10 6.21
CA MET A 35 2.63 -14.52 7.19
C MET A 35 3.24 -15.39 8.29
N GLU A 36 4.11 -16.34 7.92
CA GLU A 36 4.86 -17.19 8.85
C GLU A 36 5.71 -16.34 9.81
N LEU A 37 6.40 -15.30 9.31
CA LEU A 37 7.17 -14.36 10.16
C LEU A 37 6.28 -13.61 11.17
N TYR A 38 5.13 -13.06 10.73
CA TYR A 38 4.25 -12.33 11.66
C TYR A 38 3.63 -13.23 12.71
N GLN A 39 3.20 -14.45 12.33
CA GLN A 39 2.63 -15.42 13.27
C GLN A 39 3.67 -15.95 14.25
N HIS A 40 4.90 -16.16 13.80
CA HIS A 40 6.01 -16.52 14.67
C HIS A 40 6.25 -15.45 15.74
N MET A 41 6.25 -14.18 15.34
CA MET A 41 6.40 -13.05 16.27
C MET A 41 5.21 -12.86 17.20
N GLU A 42 3.98 -13.04 16.72
CA GLU A 42 2.79 -13.04 17.56
C GLU A 42 2.86 -14.14 18.63
N ALA A 43 3.28 -15.35 18.27
CA ALA A 43 3.44 -16.44 19.22
C ALA A 43 4.50 -16.14 20.30
N PHE A 44 5.55 -15.42 19.95
CA PHE A 44 6.64 -15.08 20.87
C PHE A 44 6.32 -13.86 21.76
N THR A 45 5.68 -12.84 21.20
CA THR A 45 5.53 -11.51 21.83
C THR A 45 4.10 -11.18 22.23
N GLN A 46 3.11 -11.96 21.81
CA GLN A 46 1.68 -11.69 21.97
C GLN A 46 1.19 -10.43 21.24
N ILE A 47 2.05 -9.73 20.49
CA ILE A 47 1.63 -8.64 19.62
C ILE A 47 0.86 -9.24 18.43
N PRO A 48 -0.39 -8.79 18.15
CA PRO A 48 -1.18 -9.39 17.10
C PRO A 48 -0.51 -9.32 15.72
N TRP A 49 -0.55 -10.41 14.95
CA TRP A 49 0.13 -10.50 13.65
C TRP A 49 -0.29 -9.38 12.69
N TYR A 50 -1.57 -8.97 12.77
CA TYR A 50 -2.14 -7.95 11.90
C TYR A 50 -1.59 -6.54 12.18
N ASN A 51 -1.12 -6.28 13.41
CA ASN A 51 -0.46 -5.03 13.78
C ASN A 51 0.95 -4.97 13.19
N LEU A 52 1.71 -6.07 13.28
CA LEU A 52 3.04 -6.20 12.65
C LEU A 52 2.95 -6.07 11.13
N ALA A 53 2.00 -6.79 10.51
CA ALA A 53 1.75 -6.72 9.08
C ALA A 53 1.33 -5.31 8.61
N ALA A 54 0.56 -4.58 9.43
CA ALA A 54 0.13 -3.22 9.13
C ALA A 54 1.29 -2.21 9.11
N ILE A 55 2.16 -2.27 10.12
CA ILE A 55 3.38 -1.45 10.18
C ILE A 55 4.28 -1.79 8.99
N ASP A 56 4.51 -3.07 8.72
CA ASP A 56 5.32 -3.50 7.58
C ASP A 56 4.78 -2.98 6.25
N GLN A 57 3.47 -3.09 6.04
CA GLN A 57 2.83 -2.62 4.81
C GLN A 57 2.88 -1.09 4.67
N TYR A 58 2.77 -0.34 5.77
CA TYR A 58 2.93 1.11 5.77
C TYR A 58 4.36 1.51 5.38
N GLU A 59 5.37 0.91 6.02
CA GLU A 59 6.79 1.10 5.72
C GLU A 59 7.12 0.75 4.27
N ARG A 60 6.60 -0.39 3.79
CA ARG A 60 6.69 -0.82 2.39
C ARG A 60 6.17 0.26 1.45
N SER A 61 4.96 0.74 1.69
CA SER A 61 4.31 1.76 0.84
C SER A 61 5.13 3.05 0.74
N ILE A 62 5.78 3.46 1.84
CA ILE A 62 6.64 4.63 1.89
C ILE A 62 7.96 4.38 1.15
N ARG A 63 8.66 3.27 1.45
CA ARG A 63 9.97 2.95 0.88
C ARG A 63 9.92 2.69 -0.62
N PHE A 64 8.80 2.21 -1.16
CA PHE A 64 8.66 2.07 -2.61
C PHE A 64 8.61 3.41 -3.34
N VAL A 65 8.00 4.44 -2.74
CA VAL A 65 7.87 5.75 -3.38
C VAL A 65 9.02 6.71 -3.06
N ARG A 66 9.57 6.65 -1.84
CA ARG A 66 10.69 7.51 -1.44
C ARG A 66 12.02 6.99 -1.98
N SER A 67 12.75 7.85 -2.67
CA SER A 67 14.08 7.57 -3.19
C SER A 67 15.18 7.80 -2.17
N ASP A 68 14.92 8.62 -1.14
CA ASP A 68 15.85 8.92 -0.04
C ASP A 68 15.94 7.82 1.02
N LEU A 69 15.18 6.73 0.87
CA LEU A 69 15.22 5.57 1.76
C LEU A 69 15.78 4.34 1.03
N PRO A 70 16.53 3.47 1.72
CA PRO A 70 17.00 2.23 1.13
C PRO A 70 15.81 1.36 0.72
N LYS A 71 15.94 0.63 -0.40
CA LYS A 71 14.90 -0.31 -0.83
C LYS A 71 14.90 -1.57 0.05
N PRO A 72 13.74 -2.20 0.29
CA PRO A 72 13.67 -3.44 1.07
C PRO A 72 14.51 -4.53 0.42
N ALA A 73 15.39 -5.18 1.21
CA ALA A 73 16.22 -6.29 0.75
C ALA A 73 15.62 -7.66 1.15
N GLY A 74 14.90 -7.71 2.27
CA GLY A 74 14.24 -8.91 2.81
C GLY A 74 12.74 -8.96 2.55
N LEU A 75 12.08 -9.91 3.21
CA LEU A 75 10.62 -10.05 3.20
C LEU A 75 9.95 -8.92 3.98
N ILE A 76 10.64 -8.36 4.97
CA ILE A 76 10.16 -7.25 5.81
C ILE A 76 10.74 -5.93 5.30
N SER A 77 9.88 -4.92 5.26
CA SER A 77 10.12 -3.56 4.79
C SER A 77 10.23 -2.54 5.92
N ILE A 78 10.04 -2.93 7.17
CA ILE A 78 10.32 -2.07 8.33
C ILE A 78 11.77 -1.61 8.26
N TYR A 79 11.98 -0.31 8.47
CA TYR A 79 13.31 0.30 8.39
C TYR A 79 13.61 1.07 9.67
N PHE A 80 14.74 0.72 10.28
CA PHE A 80 15.31 1.46 11.39
C PHE A 80 16.52 2.27 10.90
N PRO A 81 16.52 3.60 11.08
CA PRO A 81 17.70 4.43 10.82
C PRO A 81 18.93 3.93 11.59
N PRO A 82 20.15 4.10 11.07
CA PRO A 82 21.33 3.58 11.72
C PRO A 82 21.55 4.04 13.15
N GLU A 83 21.28 5.31 13.39
CA GLU A 83 21.42 6.00 14.66
C GLU A 83 20.38 5.53 15.68
N LYS A 84 19.20 5.10 15.21
CA LYS A 84 18.15 4.54 16.06
C LYS A 84 18.47 3.10 16.45
N TRP A 85 18.92 2.29 15.49
CA TRP A 85 19.24 0.88 15.70
C TRP A 85 20.47 0.72 16.61
N SER A 86 21.59 1.37 16.25
CA SER A 86 22.88 1.21 16.93
C SER A 86 23.11 2.18 18.10
N GLY A 87 22.34 3.26 18.17
CA GLY A 87 22.51 4.35 19.13
C GLY A 87 23.17 5.58 18.51
N LEU A 88 22.70 6.79 18.86
CA LEU A 88 23.15 8.04 18.26
C LEU A 88 24.66 8.29 18.45
N ALA A 89 25.20 7.85 19.58
CA ALA A 89 26.61 8.01 19.94
C ALA A 89 27.50 6.83 19.53
N ASN A 90 26.94 5.80 18.88
CA ASN A 90 27.72 4.63 18.48
C ASN A 90 28.64 5.00 17.29
N PRO A 91 29.97 4.85 17.41
CA PRO A 91 30.88 5.15 16.30
C PRO A 91 30.74 4.18 15.12
N ASN A 92 30.16 2.99 15.34
CA ASN A 92 29.85 2.02 14.30
C ASN A 92 28.34 1.96 14.05
N HIS A 93 27.87 2.65 13.01
CA HIS A 93 26.45 2.63 12.65
C HIS A 93 25.94 1.30 12.10
N ASN A 94 26.84 0.38 11.73
CA ASN A 94 26.51 -0.99 11.30
C ASN A 94 26.82 -2.02 12.39
N ASP A 95 26.89 -1.58 13.65
CA ASP A 95 27.07 -2.47 14.78
C ASP A 95 25.96 -3.52 14.82
N THR A 96 26.37 -4.76 15.03
CA THR A 96 25.50 -5.93 15.15
C THR A 96 25.64 -6.60 16.52
N HIS A 97 26.54 -6.14 17.39
CA HIS A 97 26.76 -6.77 18.69
C HIS A 97 25.74 -6.25 19.73
N PRO A 98 24.81 -7.08 20.25
CA PRO A 98 23.69 -6.59 21.07
C PRO A 98 24.10 -5.79 22.32
N LEU A 99 25.16 -6.21 23.02
CA LEU A 99 25.66 -5.47 24.20
C LEU A 99 26.23 -4.09 23.85
N SER A 100 26.91 -3.96 22.71
CA SER A 100 27.47 -2.68 22.26
C SER A 100 26.36 -1.74 21.82
N ILE A 101 25.39 -2.24 21.04
CA ILE A 101 24.18 -1.52 20.67
C ILE A 101 23.45 -0.99 21.91
N ALA A 102 23.22 -1.86 22.91
CA ALA A 102 22.55 -1.48 24.15
C ALA A 102 23.36 -0.44 24.96
N PHE A 103 24.69 -0.58 25.02
CA PHE A 103 25.57 0.39 25.69
C PHE A 103 25.44 1.80 25.10
N PHE A 104 25.31 1.93 23.78
CA PHE A 104 25.09 3.20 23.11
C PHE A 104 23.62 3.66 23.05
N GLY A 105 22.71 2.94 23.73
CA GLY A 105 21.29 3.26 23.78
C GLY A 105 20.54 2.97 22.47
N GLY A 106 21.10 2.16 21.58
CA GLY A 106 20.42 1.65 20.40
C GLY A 106 19.31 0.66 20.75
N ILE A 107 18.32 0.54 19.87
CA ILE A 107 17.17 -0.34 20.10
C ILE A 107 17.34 -1.74 19.51
N GLY A 108 18.33 -1.97 18.65
CA GLY A 108 18.50 -3.24 17.93
C GLY A 108 18.60 -4.44 18.87
N LYS A 109 17.87 -5.51 18.54
CA LYS A 109 17.82 -6.78 19.27
C LYS A 109 18.07 -7.96 18.33
N ASP A 110 18.72 -8.98 18.87
CA ASP A 110 18.87 -10.29 18.25
C ASP A 110 17.55 -11.06 18.43
N GLY A 111 16.84 -11.25 17.33
CA GLY A 111 15.52 -11.89 17.29
C GLY A 111 15.57 -13.36 16.87
N ASN A 112 16.65 -13.79 16.22
CA ASN A 112 16.82 -15.17 15.76
C ASN A 112 17.74 -16.02 16.65
N GLY A 113 18.43 -15.40 17.61
CA GLY A 113 19.32 -16.02 18.59
C GLY A 113 20.71 -16.38 18.05
N ASP A 114 21.15 -15.79 16.93
CA ASP A 114 22.45 -16.07 16.32
C ASP A 114 23.63 -15.29 16.94
N GLY A 115 23.34 -14.45 17.94
CA GLY A 115 24.29 -13.59 18.63
C GLY A 115 24.45 -12.20 18.00
N LYS A 116 23.69 -11.87 16.95
CA LYS A 116 23.74 -10.59 16.25
C LYS A 116 22.37 -9.93 16.22
N ALA A 117 22.39 -8.60 16.30
CA ALA A 117 21.25 -7.76 15.99
C ALA A 117 21.52 -7.06 14.65
N ASP A 118 21.19 -7.72 13.55
CA ASP A 118 21.34 -7.22 12.18
C ASP A 118 20.08 -6.51 11.69
N ARG A 119 20.21 -5.23 11.33
CA ARG A 119 19.12 -4.42 10.75
C ARG A 119 18.58 -4.95 9.42
N ASN A 120 19.28 -5.89 8.78
CA ASN A 120 18.90 -6.49 7.51
C ASN A 120 18.33 -7.90 7.66
N ASP A 121 18.32 -8.45 8.88
CA ASP A 121 17.65 -9.70 9.18
C ASP A 121 16.17 -9.45 9.52
N ASP A 122 15.26 -10.18 8.86
CA ASP A 122 13.83 -9.97 9.00
C ASP A 122 13.31 -10.28 10.42
N LEU A 123 13.90 -11.26 11.11
CA LEU A 123 13.52 -11.65 12.47
C LEU A 123 14.04 -10.65 13.50
N ASP A 124 15.28 -10.19 13.37
CA ASP A 124 15.84 -9.15 14.25
C ASP A 124 15.04 -7.84 14.16
N VAL A 125 14.66 -7.45 12.94
CA VAL A 125 13.84 -6.26 12.68
C VAL A 125 12.46 -6.40 13.32
N LEU A 126 11.77 -7.53 13.12
CA LEU A 126 10.45 -7.74 13.70
C LEU A 126 10.49 -7.87 15.22
N PHE A 127 11.50 -8.56 15.76
CA PHE A 127 11.65 -8.70 17.20
C PHE A 127 11.94 -7.36 17.86
N THR A 128 12.85 -6.56 17.28
CA THR A 128 13.13 -5.19 17.72
C THR A 128 11.89 -4.31 17.70
N LEU A 129 11.05 -4.39 16.66
CA LEU A 129 9.78 -3.66 16.61
C LEU A 129 8.83 -4.14 17.71
N SER A 130 8.68 -5.46 17.87
CA SER A 130 7.74 -6.04 18.83
C SER A 130 8.11 -5.68 20.27
N GLU A 131 9.40 -5.74 20.62
CA GLU A 131 9.95 -5.26 21.89
C GLU A 131 9.73 -3.76 22.12
N TYR A 132 9.71 -2.96 21.05
CA TYR A 132 9.35 -1.55 21.16
C TYR A 132 7.86 -1.37 21.49
N LEU A 133 6.97 -2.11 20.82
CA LEU A 133 5.53 -2.04 21.03
C LEU A 133 5.14 -2.51 22.44
N LEU A 134 5.75 -3.60 22.92
CA LEU A 134 5.50 -4.17 24.24
C LEU A 134 5.76 -3.23 25.43
N ARG A 135 6.55 -2.16 25.24
CA ARG A 135 6.78 -1.14 26.27
C ARG A 135 5.53 -0.33 26.60
N TYR A 136 4.58 -0.29 25.69
CA TYR A 136 3.30 0.41 25.87
C TYR A 136 2.24 -0.57 26.35
N GLY A 137 2.16 -1.73 25.71
CA GLY A 137 1.26 -2.82 26.06
C GLY A 137 0.77 -3.54 24.81
N THR A 138 -0.35 -4.25 24.92
CA THR A 138 -0.84 -5.16 23.86
C THR A 138 -2.26 -4.86 23.41
N ASP A 139 -2.94 -3.88 24.01
CA ASP A 139 -4.27 -3.48 23.57
C ASP A 139 -4.23 -2.48 22.40
N ASP A 140 -5.40 -2.15 21.87
CA ASP A 140 -5.52 -1.29 20.69
C ASP A 140 -5.11 0.18 21.01
N ASP A 141 -5.33 0.65 22.24
CA ASP A 141 -4.97 2.03 22.65
C ASP A 141 -3.45 2.17 22.84
N ASP A 142 -2.83 1.19 23.50
CA ASP A 142 -1.37 1.09 23.66
C ASP A 142 -0.66 1.03 22.31
N PHE A 143 -1.24 0.31 21.35
CA PHE A 143 -0.73 0.23 19.99
C PHE A 143 -0.71 1.60 19.32
N GLU A 144 -1.81 2.36 19.39
CA GLU A 144 -1.88 3.71 18.81
C GLU A 144 -0.90 4.68 19.50
N ILE A 145 -0.75 4.59 20.83
CA ILE A 145 0.24 5.37 21.58
C ILE A 145 1.65 5.03 21.10
N ALA A 146 2.00 3.74 20.98
CA ALA A 146 3.31 3.31 20.50
C ALA A 146 3.60 3.84 19.08
N LEU A 147 2.62 3.78 18.18
CA LEU A 147 2.75 4.31 16.82
C LEU A 147 2.97 5.82 16.80
N TRP A 148 2.20 6.59 17.59
CA TRP A 148 2.40 8.04 17.68
C TRP A 148 3.80 8.36 18.21
N HIS A 149 4.25 7.67 19.27
CA HIS A 149 5.60 7.83 19.80
C HIS A 149 6.71 7.47 18.80
N TYR A 150 6.48 6.47 17.96
CA TYR A 150 7.45 6.05 16.95
C TYR A 150 7.50 6.98 15.73
N TYR A 151 6.34 7.22 15.10
CA TYR A 151 6.23 7.87 13.79
C TYR A 151 6.17 9.38 13.87
N LYS A 152 5.78 9.91 15.02
CA LYS A 152 5.51 11.31 15.22
C LYS A 152 4.58 11.92 14.13
N ARG A 153 3.51 11.20 13.77
CA ARG A 153 2.53 11.67 12.78
C ARG A 153 1.16 10.99 12.92
N ASP A 154 0.10 11.77 13.18
CA ASP A 154 -1.28 11.25 13.32
C ASP A 154 -1.75 10.46 12.10
N LYS A 155 -1.44 10.96 10.89
CA LYS A 155 -1.79 10.27 9.65
C LYS A 155 -1.08 8.91 9.53
N ALA A 156 0.13 8.74 10.10
CA ALA A 156 0.79 7.44 10.13
C ALA A 156 0.03 6.47 11.03
N VAL A 157 -0.36 6.91 12.24
CA VAL A 157 -1.19 6.13 13.17
C VAL A 157 -2.47 5.69 12.49
N GLN A 158 -3.23 6.62 11.91
CA GLN A 158 -4.45 6.32 11.16
C GLN A 158 -4.21 5.26 10.07
N LEU A 159 -3.21 5.48 9.21
CA LEU A 159 -2.94 4.59 8.07
C LEU A 159 -2.52 3.18 8.49
N ILE A 160 -1.84 3.04 9.63
CA ILE A 160 -1.43 1.74 10.17
C ILE A 160 -2.63 1.06 10.85
N THR A 161 -3.39 1.75 11.70
CA THR A 161 -4.59 1.18 12.34
C THR A 161 -5.63 0.74 11.31
N GLU A 162 -5.83 1.51 10.24
CA GLU A 162 -6.73 1.11 9.14
C GLU A 162 -6.25 -0.16 8.42
N LYS A 163 -4.94 -0.33 8.21
CA LYS A 163 -4.37 -1.57 7.64
C LYS A 163 -4.56 -2.75 8.58
N ALA A 164 -4.29 -2.55 9.87
CA ALA A 164 -4.50 -3.57 10.90
C ALA A 164 -5.96 -4.02 10.90
N LYS A 165 -6.92 -3.08 10.82
CA LYS A 165 -8.35 -3.37 10.73
C LYS A 165 -8.70 -4.18 9.47
N ILE A 166 -8.14 -3.84 8.31
CA ILE A 166 -8.34 -4.58 7.06
C ILE A 166 -7.82 -6.03 7.22
N TYR A 167 -6.59 -6.20 7.69
CA TYR A 167 -5.99 -7.53 7.86
C TYR A 167 -6.72 -8.38 8.90
N LYS A 168 -7.11 -7.80 10.04
CA LYS A 168 -7.95 -8.47 11.05
C LYS A 168 -9.29 -8.91 10.48
N THR A 169 -9.89 -8.11 9.60
CA THR A 169 -11.20 -8.42 8.99
C THR A 169 -11.12 -9.59 8.01
N PHE A 170 -10.06 -9.66 7.19
CA PHE A 170 -9.96 -10.68 6.14
C PHE A 170 -9.09 -11.89 6.52
N GLY A 171 -8.35 -11.83 7.63
CA GLY A 171 -7.51 -12.93 8.11
C GLY A 171 -6.32 -13.26 7.19
N THR A 172 -5.94 -12.34 6.30
CA THR A 172 -4.84 -12.56 5.34
C THR A 172 -4.23 -11.23 4.89
N ILE A 173 -2.94 -11.27 4.52
CA ILE A 173 -2.23 -10.17 3.87
C ILE A 173 -2.33 -10.20 2.34
N GLN A 174 -2.81 -11.31 1.75
CA GLN A 174 -2.93 -11.49 0.30
C GLN A 174 -4.20 -10.83 -0.26
N LEU A 175 -4.27 -9.50 -0.14
CA LEU A 175 -5.44 -8.68 -0.49
C LEU A 175 -5.16 -7.84 -1.75
N THR A 176 -4.92 -8.52 -2.88
CA THR A 176 -4.43 -7.91 -4.12
C THR A 176 -5.50 -7.63 -5.16
N ASP A 177 -6.72 -8.16 -4.98
CA ASP A 177 -7.81 -7.95 -5.94
C ASP A 177 -8.16 -6.47 -6.11
N LYS A 178 -8.58 -6.15 -7.34
CA LYS A 178 -9.10 -4.85 -7.74
C LYS A 178 -10.37 -5.04 -8.56
N ALA A 179 -11.20 -4.01 -8.61
CA ALA A 179 -12.43 -3.99 -9.41
C ALA A 179 -12.52 -2.67 -10.19
N PHE A 180 -13.12 -2.71 -11.38
CA PHE A 180 -13.53 -1.48 -12.06
C PHE A 180 -14.73 -0.87 -11.31
N PRO A 181 -14.80 0.46 -11.12
CA PRO A 181 -15.83 1.06 -10.26
C PRO A 181 -17.26 0.89 -10.80
N ILE A 182 -17.43 0.75 -12.12
CA ILE A 182 -18.74 0.48 -12.73
C ILE A 182 -18.91 -1.04 -12.96
N PRO A 183 -20.03 -1.66 -12.55
CA PRO A 183 -20.27 -3.08 -12.77
C PRO A 183 -20.34 -3.49 -14.24
N PRO A 184 -19.99 -4.75 -14.56
CA PRO A 184 -20.23 -5.29 -15.90
C PRO A 184 -21.72 -5.24 -16.24
N GLY A 185 -22.04 -5.05 -17.52
CA GLY A 185 -23.41 -5.01 -18.02
C GLY A 185 -24.03 -3.60 -18.07
N TYR A 186 -23.29 -2.56 -17.69
CA TYR A 186 -23.70 -1.17 -17.84
C TYR A 186 -22.91 -0.48 -18.97
N ASN A 187 -23.57 0.45 -19.65
CA ASN A 187 -22.94 1.31 -20.64
C ASN A 187 -22.17 2.44 -19.93
N TYR A 188 -20.93 2.66 -20.35
CA TYR A 188 -20.11 3.77 -19.88
C TYR A 188 -19.09 4.17 -20.94
N SER A 189 -18.58 5.39 -20.82
CA SER A 189 -17.44 5.88 -21.61
C SER A 189 -16.52 6.71 -20.74
N TYR A 190 -15.22 6.61 -21.00
CA TYR A 190 -14.20 7.38 -20.31
C TYR A 190 -12.94 7.47 -21.17
N ARG A 191 -12.20 8.56 -21.00
CA ARG A 191 -10.88 8.80 -21.61
C ARG A 191 -9.97 9.40 -20.54
N SER A 192 -8.66 9.47 -20.78
CA SER A 192 -7.82 10.26 -19.87
C SER A 192 -8.26 11.72 -19.95
N THR A 193 -8.69 12.24 -18.81
CA THR A 193 -9.06 13.65 -18.60
C THR A 193 -8.12 14.29 -17.56
N TRP A 194 -6.99 13.62 -17.27
CA TRP A 194 -6.03 14.08 -16.29
C TRP A 194 -5.38 15.38 -16.75
N GLY A 195 -5.32 16.37 -15.86
CA GLY A 195 -4.71 17.66 -16.20
C GLY A 195 -5.63 18.63 -16.97
N ASP A 196 -6.83 18.19 -17.38
CA ASP A 196 -7.80 19.05 -18.07
C ASP A 196 -8.15 20.29 -17.23
N ARG A 197 -8.33 21.44 -17.89
CA ARG A 197 -8.60 22.70 -17.19
C ARG A 197 -9.99 22.67 -16.54
N ARG A 198 -10.08 22.91 -15.23
CA ARG A 198 -11.35 23.05 -14.51
C ARG A 198 -11.59 24.51 -14.13
N GLY A 199 -12.22 25.29 -15.03
CA GLY A 199 -12.77 26.62 -14.75
C GLY A 199 -12.69 27.62 -15.91
N TRP A 200 -13.62 28.59 -15.90
CA TRP A 200 -13.58 29.82 -16.71
C TRP A 200 -12.49 30.77 -16.16
N GLY A 201 -11.20 30.48 -16.39
CA GLY A 201 -10.10 31.38 -16.02
C GLY A 201 -9.30 31.05 -14.75
N GLY A 202 -9.42 29.84 -14.18
CA GLY A 202 -8.62 29.37 -13.03
C GLY A 202 -7.43 28.47 -13.40
N ARG A 203 -6.51 28.25 -12.44
CA ARG A 203 -5.33 27.33 -12.52
C ARG A 203 -5.61 25.89 -12.04
N ARG A 204 -6.87 25.51 -11.78
CA ARG A 204 -7.18 24.15 -11.31
C ARG A 204 -7.08 23.14 -12.45
N ILE A 205 -6.31 22.09 -12.22
CA ILE A 205 -6.25 20.92 -13.08
C ILE A 205 -7.25 19.86 -12.62
N HIS A 206 -7.67 19.00 -13.53
CA HIS A 206 -8.52 17.87 -13.24
C HIS A 206 -7.69 16.71 -12.68
N GLU A 207 -7.79 16.49 -11.37
CA GLU A 207 -7.04 15.45 -10.63
C GLU A 207 -7.77 14.10 -10.63
N GLY A 208 -8.30 13.69 -11.79
CA GLY A 208 -9.05 12.44 -11.88
C GLY A 208 -9.43 12.06 -13.30
N THR A 209 -10.25 11.01 -13.39
CA THR A 209 -10.88 10.53 -14.62
C THR A 209 -12.39 10.55 -14.43
N ASP A 210 -13.09 11.19 -15.36
CA ASP A 210 -14.55 11.21 -15.39
C ASP A 210 -15.06 10.00 -16.20
N ILE A 211 -15.85 9.15 -15.55
CA ILE A 211 -16.49 7.97 -16.16
C ILE A 211 -17.97 8.28 -16.36
N PHE A 212 -18.35 8.59 -17.60
CA PHE A 212 -19.73 8.91 -17.97
C PHE A 212 -20.54 7.62 -18.06
N ALA A 213 -21.67 7.59 -17.36
CA ALA A 213 -22.62 6.49 -17.32
C ALA A 213 -23.99 7.05 -16.93
N ASP A 214 -25.06 6.28 -17.14
CA ASP A 214 -26.41 6.74 -16.84
C ASP A 214 -26.61 7.06 -15.34
N TYR A 215 -27.50 7.99 -15.05
CA TYR A 215 -27.84 8.33 -13.66
C TYR A 215 -28.37 7.09 -12.92
N GLY A 216 -27.89 6.85 -11.71
CA GLY A 216 -28.29 5.72 -10.89
C GLY A 216 -27.48 4.44 -11.11
N VAL A 217 -26.62 4.38 -12.16
CA VAL A 217 -25.71 3.24 -12.38
C VAL A 217 -24.92 2.94 -11.11
N PRO A 218 -24.84 1.68 -10.63
CA PRO A 218 -24.15 1.37 -9.39
C PRO A 218 -22.65 1.70 -9.44
N VAL A 219 -22.11 2.18 -8.33
CA VAL A 219 -20.67 2.45 -8.14
C VAL A 219 -20.13 1.54 -7.04
N ARG A 220 -19.01 0.88 -7.32
CA ARG A 220 -18.38 -0.12 -6.44
C ARG A 220 -17.00 0.35 -5.96
N ALA A 221 -16.58 -0.12 -4.78
CA ALA A 221 -15.21 0.03 -4.30
C ALA A 221 -14.22 -0.67 -5.25
N THR A 222 -13.10 -0.02 -5.53
CA THR A 222 -12.07 -0.53 -6.48
C THR A 222 -11.00 -1.39 -5.80
N CYS A 223 -10.93 -1.38 -4.47
CA CYS A 223 -9.89 -2.00 -3.67
C CYS A 223 -10.39 -2.48 -2.30
N TYR A 224 -9.56 -3.27 -1.61
CA TYR A 224 -9.66 -3.43 -0.16
C TYR A 224 -9.24 -2.13 0.52
N GLY A 225 -10.02 -1.66 1.49
CA GLY A 225 -9.74 -0.38 2.13
C GLY A 225 -10.68 -0.04 3.28
N VAL A 226 -10.50 1.15 3.84
CA VAL A 226 -11.38 1.75 4.85
C VAL A 226 -12.01 3.02 4.29
N ILE A 227 -13.30 3.24 4.54
CA ILE A 227 -13.97 4.50 4.22
C ILE A 227 -13.46 5.59 5.18
N GLU A 228 -12.50 6.40 4.74
CA GLU A 228 -12.00 7.55 5.51
C GLU A 228 -13.02 8.69 5.53
N LEU A 229 -13.86 8.80 4.50
CA LEU A 229 -14.70 9.97 4.32
C LEU A 229 -15.97 9.66 3.53
N LYS A 230 -17.08 10.24 3.98
CA LYS A 230 -18.40 10.18 3.36
C LYS A 230 -19.11 11.50 3.65
N GLY A 231 -19.60 12.17 2.62
CA GLY A 231 -20.41 13.38 2.79
C GLY A 231 -20.39 14.32 1.60
N TRP A 232 -20.99 15.50 1.77
CA TRP A 232 -21.05 16.54 0.76
C TRP A 232 -19.77 17.38 0.70
N ASN A 233 -19.33 17.79 -0.48
CA ASN A 233 -18.56 19.02 -0.65
C ASN A 233 -19.06 19.86 -1.84
N LYS A 234 -18.72 21.15 -1.85
CA LYS A 234 -19.21 22.11 -2.85
C LYS A 234 -18.93 21.69 -4.30
N TYR A 235 -17.79 21.06 -4.57
CA TYR A 235 -17.37 20.74 -5.94
C TYR A 235 -17.76 19.33 -6.37
N GLY A 236 -17.44 18.33 -5.57
CA GLY A 236 -17.70 16.91 -5.85
C GLY A 236 -19.08 16.39 -5.42
N GLY A 237 -19.93 17.23 -4.81
CA GLY A 237 -21.26 16.80 -4.36
C GLY A 237 -21.18 15.70 -3.31
N TRP A 238 -22.02 14.67 -3.45
CA TRP A 238 -21.90 13.47 -2.62
C TRP A 238 -20.68 12.67 -3.04
N ARG A 239 -19.77 12.48 -2.08
CA ARG A 239 -18.50 11.79 -2.29
C ARG A 239 -18.19 10.74 -1.23
N ILE A 240 -17.35 9.78 -1.59
CA ILE A 240 -16.73 8.79 -0.72
C ILE A 240 -15.22 8.80 -0.94
N GLY A 241 -14.46 8.66 0.14
CA GLY A 241 -13.02 8.45 0.15
C GLY A 241 -12.69 7.09 0.77
N ILE A 242 -11.93 6.25 0.06
CA ILE A 242 -11.48 4.94 0.54
C ILE A 242 -9.96 4.90 0.54
N ARG A 243 -9.33 4.56 1.66
CA ARG A 243 -7.88 4.35 1.75
C ARG A 243 -7.52 2.88 1.58
N ASP A 244 -6.57 2.59 0.69
CA ASP A 244 -6.09 1.23 0.45
C ASP A 244 -4.83 0.87 1.26
N LEU A 245 -4.48 -0.42 1.21
CA LEU A 245 -3.29 -0.98 1.86
C LEU A 245 -1.96 -0.37 1.36
N ASN A 246 -1.96 0.32 0.22
CA ASN A 246 -0.77 0.94 -0.34
C ASN A 246 -0.68 2.44 -0.05
N ASN A 247 -1.43 2.97 0.93
CA ASN A 247 -1.53 4.40 1.22
C ASN A 247 -2.20 5.22 0.09
N SER A 248 -2.97 4.58 -0.79
CA SER A 248 -3.68 5.27 -1.88
C SER A 248 -5.09 5.63 -1.43
N TYR A 249 -5.46 6.91 -1.53
CA TYR A 249 -6.81 7.40 -1.33
C TYR A 249 -7.58 7.38 -2.65
N HIS A 250 -8.65 6.64 -2.69
CA HIS A 250 -9.56 6.50 -3.81
C HIS A 250 -10.77 7.42 -3.59
N TYR A 251 -10.90 8.43 -4.45
CA TYR A 251 -11.91 9.46 -4.35
C TYR A 251 -13.02 9.22 -5.37
N PHE A 252 -14.25 9.10 -4.90
CA PHE A 252 -15.45 8.89 -5.71
C PHE A 252 -16.38 10.08 -5.49
N ALA A 253 -16.74 10.80 -6.54
CA ALA A 253 -17.57 11.99 -6.46
C ALA A 253 -18.71 12.01 -7.47
N HIS A 254 -19.57 13.01 -7.33
CA HIS A 254 -20.79 13.24 -8.10
C HIS A 254 -21.85 12.15 -7.92
N LEU A 255 -21.80 11.42 -6.80
CA LEU A 255 -22.74 10.33 -6.54
C LEU A 255 -24.17 10.88 -6.43
N SER A 256 -25.16 10.11 -6.90
CA SER A 256 -26.58 10.41 -6.67
C SER A 256 -27.00 10.11 -5.23
N GLY A 257 -26.34 9.12 -4.62
CA GLY A 257 -26.54 8.72 -3.24
C GLY A 257 -25.56 7.61 -2.83
N TYR A 258 -25.65 7.23 -1.56
CA TYR A 258 -24.82 6.19 -0.96
C TYR A 258 -25.56 4.86 -0.91
N ALA A 259 -24.82 3.75 -0.98
CA ALA A 259 -25.41 2.45 -0.63
C ALA A 259 -25.87 2.43 0.85
N LYS A 260 -26.82 1.56 1.17
CA LYS A 260 -27.33 1.42 2.54
C LYS A 260 -26.23 0.98 3.49
N ASN A 261 -26.32 1.43 4.75
CA ASN A 261 -25.44 1.07 5.87
C ASN A 261 -23.96 1.46 5.72
N LEU A 262 -23.61 2.29 4.74
CA LEU A 262 -22.24 2.82 4.62
C LEU A 262 -21.94 3.85 5.69
N HIS A 263 -20.80 3.71 6.37
CA HIS A 263 -20.33 4.64 7.38
C HIS A 263 -18.81 4.80 7.33
N VAL A 264 -18.31 5.94 7.85
CA VAL A 264 -16.87 6.19 7.98
C VAL A 264 -16.26 5.15 8.95
N GLY A 265 -15.05 4.68 8.65
CA GLY A 265 -14.37 3.62 9.39
C GLY A 265 -14.75 2.19 8.93
N GLN A 266 -15.70 2.04 8.02
CA GLN A 266 -16.08 0.72 7.51
C GLN A 266 -15.02 0.14 6.58
N VAL A 267 -14.70 -1.15 6.75
CA VAL A 267 -13.85 -1.92 5.84
C VAL A 267 -14.66 -2.32 4.61
N VAL A 268 -14.07 -2.12 3.42
CA VAL A 268 -14.65 -2.48 2.12
C VAL A 268 -13.72 -3.43 1.37
N LYS A 269 -14.30 -4.16 0.42
CA LYS A 269 -13.58 -5.03 -0.52
C LYS A 269 -13.90 -4.65 -1.96
N PRO A 270 -13.04 -5.02 -2.94
CA PRO A 270 -13.30 -4.75 -4.36
C PRO A 270 -14.68 -5.28 -4.77
N GLY A 271 -15.42 -4.47 -5.53
CA GLY A 271 -16.76 -4.83 -6.02
C GLY A 271 -17.90 -4.55 -5.02
N MET A 272 -17.61 -4.18 -3.78
CA MET A 272 -18.64 -3.78 -2.82
C MET A 272 -19.37 -2.52 -3.29
N LEU A 273 -20.71 -2.52 -3.28
CA LEU A 273 -21.52 -1.36 -3.66
C LEU A 273 -21.32 -0.21 -2.67
N ILE A 274 -20.95 0.97 -3.18
CA ILE A 274 -20.70 2.18 -2.37
C ILE A 274 -21.65 3.34 -2.68
N GLY A 275 -22.34 3.30 -3.81
CA GLY A 275 -23.30 4.32 -4.19
C GLY A 275 -23.76 4.15 -5.63
N SER A 276 -24.19 5.25 -6.23
CA SER A 276 -24.61 5.28 -7.63
C SER A 276 -24.13 6.55 -8.32
N VAL A 277 -23.90 6.45 -9.63
CA VAL A 277 -23.58 7.56 -10.51
C VAL A 277 -24.66 8.63 -10.41
N GLY A 278 -24.25 9.88 -10.42
CA GLY A 278 -25.16 11.02 -10.36
C GLY A 278 -24.57 12.24 -11.05
N SER A 279 -25.14 13.39 -10.70
CA SER A 279 -24.76 14.70 -11.23
C SER A 279 -24.71 15.74 -10.11
N THR A 280 -24.32 15.31 -8.90
CA THR A 280 -24.36 16.16 -7.71
C THR A 280 -23.08 16.97 -7.52
N GLY A 281 -23.22 18.23 -7.11
CA GLY A 281 -22.09 19.12 -6.83
C GLY A 281 -22.26 20.53 -7.41
N TYR A 282 -21.18 21.30 -7.40
CA TYR A 282 -21.12 22.69 -7.83
C TYR A 282 -22.17 23.61 -7.16
N GLY A 283 -22.36 23.45 -5.85
CA GLY A 283 -23.36 24.22 -5.09
C GLY A 283 -23.52 23.81 -3.62
N PRO A 284 -24.54 24.34 -2.93
CA PRO A 284 -24.92 23.90 -1.59
C PRO A 284 -25.37 22.42 -1.56
N PRO A 285 -25.40 21.77 -0.38
CA PRO A 285 -25.84 20.38 -0.22
C PRO A 285 -27.11 20.06 -0.99
N GLY A 286 -27.08 18.97 -1.77
CA GLY A 286 -28.22 18.52 -2.60
C GLY A 286 -28.27 19.09 -4.02
N THR A 287 -27.38 20.01 -4.40
CA THR A 287 -27.32 20.53 -5.78
C THR A 287 -27.08 19.41 -6.80
N SER A 288 -27.93 19.27 -7.81
CA SER A 288 -27.78 18.26 -8.87
C SER A 288 -28.13 18.79 -10.26
N GLY A 289 -27.73 18.07 -11.31
CA GLY A 289 -28.18 18.34 -12.68
C GLY A 289 -27.44 19.47 -13.41
N LYS A 290 -26.36 20.01 -12.86
CA LYS A 290 -25.56 21.08 -13.49
C LYS A 290 -24.62 20.60 -14.60
N PHE A 291 -24.47 19.29 -14.76
CA PHE A 291 -23.59 18.63 -15.71
C PHE A 291 -24.10 17.21 -15.99
N PRO A 292 -23.69 16.57 -17.10
CA PRO A 292 -24.09 15.20 -17.42
C PRO A 292 -23.71 14.21 -16.32
N PRO A 293 -24.51 13.16 -16.06
CA PRO A 293 -24.17 12.15 -15.07
C PRO A 293 -22.81 11.48 -15.34
N HIS A 294 -21.97 11.42 -14.31
CA HIS A 294 -20.68 10.74 -14.37
C HIS A 294 -20.18 10.41 -12.95
N LEU A 295 -19.28 9.44 -12.86
CA LEU A 295 -18.44 9.23 -11.69
C LEU A 295 -17.12 9.98 -11.90
N HIS A 296 -16.84 10.97 -11.08
CA HIS A 296 -15.47 11.49 -10.98
C HIS A 296 -14.66 10.58 -10.06
N TYR A 297 -13.57 10.03 -10.59
CA TYR A 297 -12.68 9.13 -9.86
C TYR A 297 -11.27 9.69 -9.79
N GLY A 298 -10.77 9.95 -8.58
CA GLY A 298 -9.41 10.44 -8.32
C GLY A 298 -8.61 9.45 -7.49
N ILE A 299 -7.28 9.47 -7.62
CA ILE A 299 -6.39 8.75 -6.71
C ILE A 299 -5.29 9.67 -6.20
N TYR A 300 -5.08 9.63 -4.89
CA TYR A 300 -4.03 10.36 -4.17
C TYR A 300 -3.17 9.36 -3.42
N LYS A 301 -1.88 9.66 -3.23
CA LYS A 301 -0.93 8.76 -2.56
C LYS A 301 -0.24 9.51 -1.44
N ASP A 302 -0.02 8.84 -0.31
CA ASP A 302 0.77 9.37 0.81
C ASP A 302 2.18 8.74 0.83
N ASN A 303 3.22 9.57 0.99
CA ASN A 303 4.64 9.15 1.06
C ASN A 303 5.23 9.26 2.48
N GLY A 304 4.38 9.45 3.51
CA GLY A 304 4.82 9.71 4.87
C GLY A 304 5.18 11.18 5.17
N ARG A 305 5.14 12.08 4.17
CA ARG A 305 5.37 13.53 4.35
C ARG A 305 4.21 14.36 3.80
N SER A 306 3.76 14.04 2.59
CA SER A 306 2.68 14.74 1.89
C SER A 306 1.86 13.78 1.04
N GLU A 307 0.70 14.25 0.61
CA GLU A 307 -0.13 13.57 -0.38
C GLU A 307 -0.01 14.24 -1.75
N TRP A 308 -0.07 13.45 -2.82
CA TRP A 308 -0.15 13.95 -4.19
C TRP A 308 -1.16 13.15 -5.01
N SER A 309 -1.84 13.81 -5.91
CA SER A 309 -2.72 13.19 -6.89
C SER A 309 -1.91 12.61 -8.07
N PHE A 310 -2.38 11.53 -8.68
CA PHE A 310 -1.81 11.01 -9.93
C PHE A 310 -2.89 10.45 -10.88
N ASP A 311 -2.55 10.32 -12.16
CA ASP A 311 -3.50 9.88 -13.20
C ASP A 311 -4.09 8.49 -12.90
N PRO A 312 -5.41 8.38 -12.65
CA PRO A 312 -6.03 7.10 -12.38
C PRO A 312 -6.37 6.31 -13.65
N TYR A 313 -6.30 6.92 -14.83
CA TYR A 313 -6.71 6.28 -16.10
C TYR A 313 -5.97 4.97 -16.40
N PRO A 314 -4.62 4.85 -16.23
CA PRO A 314 -3.94 3.58 -16.45
C PRO A 314 -4.42 2.46 -15.52
N SER A 315 -4.73 2.81 -14.26
CA SER A 315 -5.26 1.85 -13.28
C SER A 315 -6.66 1.39 -13.67
N LEU A 316 -7.53 2.34 -14.04
CA LEU A 316 -8.89 2.07 -14.52
C LEU A 316 -8.88 1.14 -15.74
N LYS A 317 -8.02 1.41 -16.73
CA LYS A 317 -7.87 0.56 -17.92
C LYS A 317 -7.44 -0.86 -17.57
N ARG A 318 -6.47 -1.01 -16.66
CA ARG A 318 -6.02 -2.32 -16.21
C ARG A 318 -7.13 -3.09 -15.51
N TRP A 319 -7.87 -2.45 -14.61
CA TRP A 319 -8.96 -3.12 -13.87
C TRP A 319 -10.14 -3.49 -14.77
N GLU A 320 -10.46 -2.65 -15.76
CA GLU A 320 -11.46 -2.96 -16.79
C GLU A 320 -11.08 -4.22 -17.58
N LEU A 321 -9.82 -4.33 -18.01
CA LEU A 321 -9.32 -5.50 -18.75
C LEU A 321 -9.35 -6.77 -17.90
N LEU A 322 -8.89 -6.71 -16.65
CA LEU A 322 -8.90 -7.85 -15.74
C LEU A 322 -10.32 -8.35 -15.47
N GLU A 323 -11.31 -7.46 -15.35
CA GLU A 323 -12.71 -7.85 -15.14
C GLU A 323 -13.33 -8.50 -16.39
N LYS A 324 -12.91 -8.10 -17.59
CA LYS A 324 -13.32 -8.75 -18.85
C LYS A 324 -12.74 -10.16 -18.99
N GLN A 325 -11.51 -10.39 -18.50
CA GLN A 325 -10.84 -11.70 -18.57
C GLN A 325 -11.38 -12.73 -17.57
N ARG A 326 -12.08 -12.29 -16.52
CA ARG A 326 -12.70 -13.17 -15.51
C ARG A 326 -14.05 -13.77 -15.96
N LYS A 327 -14.55 -13.38 -17.13
CA LYS A 327 -15.79 -13.89 -17.74
C LYS A 327 -15.49 -15.00 -18.74
#